data_AF-A0A936XSE9-F1
#
_entry.id   AF-A0A936XSE9-F1
#
_cell.length_a   1.000
_cell.length_b   1.000
_cell.length_c   1.000
_cell.angle_alpha   90.00
_cell.angle_beta   90.00
_cell.angle_gamma   90.00
#
_symmetry.space_group_name_H-M   'P 1'
#
loop_
_entity.id
_entity.type
_entity.pdbx_description
1 polymer ?
#
loop_
_entity_poly.entity_id
_entity_poly.type
_entity_poly.pdbx_seq_one_letter_code
_entity_poly.pdbx_strand_id
1 'polypeptide(L)'
;MKNTKIRLGIVDDHQIVIDGLKSLLHGHDQFEVVIECTQPLQMAELISKKNIDILLTDVMMPGLNGAELSKAVHQKSRNKKYWHSP
;
A
#
# COMPACT_ATOMS: atom_id res chain seq x y z
N MET A 1 -8.23 -11.26 -20.31
CA MET A 1 -7.42 -11.69 -19.16
C MET A 1 -7.44 -10.57 -18.13
N LYS A 2 -7.82 -10.80 -16.87
CA LYS A 2 -7.81 -9.75 -15.83
C LYS A 2 -6.36 -9.43 -15.47
N ASN A 3 -5.73 -8.54 -16.23
CA ASN A 3 -4.44 -7.99 -15.88
C ASN A 3 -4.69 -6.92 -14.80
N THR A 4 -4.85 -7.37 -13.56
CA THR A 4 -5.15 -6.48 -12.44
C THR A 4 -3.81 -5.99 -11.92
N LYS A 5 -3.48 -4.72 -12.19
CA LYS A 5 -2.26 -4.10 -11.65
C LYS A 5 -2.26 -4.23 -10.12
N ILE A 6 -1.10 -4.52 -9.55
CA ILE A 6 -0.85 -4.54 -8.12
C ILE A 6 -0.81 -3.09 -7.64
N ARG A 7 -1.75 -2.74 -6.77
CA ARG A 7 -1.98 -1.37 -6.28
C ARG A 7 -1.10 -1.12 -5.06
N LEU A 8 -0.16 -0.20 -5.19
CA LEU A 8 0.82 0.16 -4.17
C LEU A 8 0.41 1.42 -3.42
N GLY A 9 0.55 1.40 -2.10
CA GLY A 9 0.62 2.59 -1.26
C GLY A 9 2.05 2.82 -0.79
N ILE A 10 2.52 4.06 -0.79
CA ILE A 10 3.87 4.43 -0.32
C ILE A 10 3.76 5.47 0.80
N VAL A 11 4.48 5.24 1.89
CA VAL A 11 4.56 6.18 3.02
C VAL A 11 6.01 6.31 3.47
N ASP A 12 6.52 7.53 3.45
CA ASP A 12 7.86 7.84 3.94
C ASP A 12 7.92 9.33 4.27
N ASP A 13 8.51 9.73 5.39
CA ASP A 13 8.59 11.14 5.79
C ASP A 13 9.48 11.98 4.86
N HIS A 14 10.23 11.34 3.97
CA HIS A 14 11.07 11.97 2.95
C HIS A 14 10.48 11.81 1.55
N GLN A 15 10.05 12.93 0.95
CA GLN A 15 9.55 12.95 -0.43
C GLN A 15 10.54 12.38 -1.45
N ILE A 16 11.84 12.58 -1.24
CA ILE A 16 12.88 12.06 -2.14
C ILE A 16 12.89 10.52 -2.21
N VAL A 17 12.51 9.83 -1.13
CA VAL A 17 12.40 8.37 -1.09
C VAL A 17 11.20 7.92 -1.90
N ILE A 18 10.06 8.60 -1.74
CA ILE A 18 8.84 8.34 -2.52
C ILE A 18 9.12 8.51 -4.02
N ASP A 19 9.76 9.61 -4.41
CA ASP A 19 10.09 9.90 -5.80
C ASP A 19 11.07 8.87 -6.37
N GLY A 20 12.06 8.46 -5.59
CA GLY A 20 12.99 7.38 -5.95
C GLY A 20 12.28 6.05 -6.19
N LEU A 21 11.39 5.64 -5.28
CA LEU A 21 10.58 4.42 -5.44
C LEU A 21 9.69 4.48 -6.67
N LYS A 22 9.03 5.62 -6.92
CA LYS A 22 8.21 5.82 -8.13
C LYS A 22 9.04 5.73 -9.40
N SER A 23 10.24 6.29 -9.40
CA SER A 23 11.17 6.19 -10.52
C SER A 23 11.61 4.75 -10.77
N LEU A 24 11.82 3.95 -9.72
CA LEU A 24 12.16 2.52 -9.85
C LEU A 24 10.99 1.67 -10.34
N LEU A 25 9.76 2.03 -9.96
CA LEU A 25 8.54 1.36 -10.41
C LEU A 25 8.12 1.80 -11.83
N HIS A 26 8.70 2.90 -12.34
CA HIS A 26 8.44 3.38 -13.68
C HIS A 26 8.86 2.33 -14.72
N GLY A 27 7.96 1.98 -15.64
CA GLY A 27 8.19 0.93 -16.64
C GLY A 27 7.75 -0.48 -16.22
N HIS A 28 7.32 -0.66 -14.96
CA HIS A 28 6.70 -1.91 -14.51
C HIS A 28 5.17 -1.80 -14.53
N ASP A 29 4.55 -2.08 -15.68
CA ASP A 29 3.09 -1.95 -15.88
C ASP A 29 2.21 -2.80 -14.93
N GLN A 30 2.82 -3.79 -14.29
CA GLN A 30 2.19 -4.63 -13.27
C GLN A 30 1.95 -3.88 -11.95
N PHE A 31 2.58 -2.73 -11.73
CA PHE A 31 2.46 -1.94 -10.51
C PHE A 31 1.75 -0.62 -10.79
N GLU A 32 0.94 -0.18 -9.83
CA GLU A 32 0.25 1.11 -9.85
C GLU A 32 0.35 1.75 -8.48
N VAL A 33 1.07 2.86 -8.35
CA VAL A 33 1.08 3.65 -7.11
C VAL A 33 -0.23 4.44 -7.03
N VAL A 34 -1.11 4.03 -6.13
CA VAL A 34 -2.47 4.61 -6.01
C VAL A 34 -2.60 5.66 -4.91
N ILE A 35 -1.66 5.61 -3.95
CA ILE A 35 -1.51 6.52 -2.81
C ILE A 35 -0.02 6.70 -2.51
N GLU A 36 0.36 7.94 -2.24
CA GLU A 36 1.64 8.33 -1.65
C GLU A 36 1.38 9.39 -0.58
N CYS A 37 2.10 9.36 0.54
CA CYS A 37 2.05 10.43 1.53
C CYS A 37 3.32 10.49 2.37
N THR A 38 3.65 11.70 2.82
CA THR A 38 4.78 11.92 3.73
C THR A 38 4.41 11.91 5.21
N GLN A 39 3.12 11.68 5.50
CA GLN A 39 2.60 11.72 6.86
C GLN A 39 1.74 10.48 7.18
N PRO A 40 2.00 9.80 8.29
CA PRO A 40 1.35 8.53 8.62
C PRO A 40 -0.15 8.64 8.88
N LEU A 41 -0.58 9.73 9.52
CA LEU A 41 -1.97 9.97 9.86
C LEU A 41 -2.85 10.07 8.61
N GLN A 42 -2.33 10.68 7.54
CA GLN A 42 -3.04 10.77 6.26
C GLN A 42 -3.20 9.39 5.62
N MET A 43 -2.25 8.47 5.83
CA MET A 43 -2.30 7.15 5.23
C MET A 43 -3.48 6.31 5.75
N ALA A 44 -3.77 6.34 7.05
CA ALA A 44 -4.84 5.56 7.64
C ALA A 44 -6.22 5.92 7.05
N GLU A 45 -6.44 7.21 6.77
CA GLU A 45 -7.65 7.69 6.09
C GLU A 45 -7.70 7.28 4.61
N LEU A 46 -6.54 7.28 3.95
CA LEU A 46 -6.44 6.99 2.52
C LEU A 46 -6.52 5.50 2.20
N ILE A 47 -5.93 4.61 3.02
CA ILE A 47 -6.10 3.14 2.94
C ILE A 47 -7.57 2.75 3.05
N SER A 48 -8.35 3.50 3.84
CA SER A 48 -9.78 3.29 3.97
C SER A 48 -10.55 3.63 2.69
N LYS A 49 -10.01 4.48 1.81
CA LYS A 49 -10.68 4.96 0.59
C LYS A 49 -10.18 4.30 -0.70
N LYS A 50 -8.95 3.78 -0.73
CA LYS A 50 -8.42 3.09 -1.91
C LYS A 50 -8.02 1.65 -1.60
N ASN A 51 -8.37 0.75 -2.52
CA ASN A 51 -7.95 -0.64 -2.46
C ASN A 51 -6.44 -0.70 -2.73
N ILE A 52 -5.65 -0.94 -1.68
CA ILE A 52 -4.20 -1.16 -1.78
C ILE A 52 -3.96 -2.66 -1.59
N ASP A 53 -3.12 -3.24 -2.46
CA ASP A 53 -2.68 -4.63 -2.35
C ASP A 53 -1.41 -4.73 -1.51
N ILE A 54 -0.47 -3.79 -1.66
CA ILE A 54 0.82 -3.75 -0.97
C ILE A 54 1.11 -2.34 -0.47
N LEU A 55 1.59 -2.25 0.77
CA LEU A 55 1.95 -0.99 1.41
C LEU A 55 3.46 -0.98 1.70
N LEU A 56 4.15 -0.02 1.09
CA LEU A 56 5.54 0.30 1.38
C LEU A 56 5.56 1.42 2.42
N THR A 57 6.17 1.16 3.58
CA THR A 57 6.29 2.12 4.66
C THR A 57 7.69 2.06 5.26
N ASP A 58 8.20 3.19 5.72
CA ASP A 58 9.37 3.21 6.59
C ASP A 58 9.05 2.52 7.92
N VAL A 59 10.06 1.85 8.48
CA VAL A 59 9.99 1.08 9.73
C VAL A 59 9.99 2.00 10.94
N MET A 60 10.60 3.19 10.82
CA MET A 60 10.84 4.12 11.93
C MET A 60 9.98 5.38 11.84
N MET A 61 8.70 5.24 11.47
CA MET A 61 7.76 6.36 11.45
C MET A 61 6.94 6.48 12.75
N PRO A 62 7.22 7.49 13.61
CA PRO A 62 6.40 7.75 14.78
C PRO A 62 4.98 8.16 14.36
N GLY A 63 3.96 7.53 14.97
CA GLY A 63 2.55 7.78 14.65
C GLY A 63 1.94 6.84 13.59
N LEU A 64 2.75 5.95 13.00
CA LEU A 64 2.25 4.82 12.20
C LEU A 64 2.45 3.52 12.98
N ASN A 65 1.40 2.97 13.55
CA ASN A 65 1.49 1.62 14.09
C ASN A 65 1.39 0.63 12.91
N GLY A 66 2.53 0.16 12.39
CA GLY A 66 2.60 -0.79 11.27
C GLY A 66 1.74 -2.05 11.47
N ALA A 67 1.50 -2.47 12.73
CA ALA A 67 0.60 -3.57 13.04
C ALA A 67 -0.89 -3.21 12.87
N GLU A 68 -1.30 -1.99 13.23
CA GLU A 68 -2.66 -1.49 13.00
C GLU A 68 -2.91 -1.25 11.51
N LEU A 69 -1.90 -0.75 10.81
CA LEU A 69 -1.92 -0.55 9.36
C LEU A 69 -2.07 -1.88 8.62
N SER A 70 -1.28 -2.88 8.99
CA SER A 70 -1.37 -4.24 8.47
C SER A 70 -2.74 -4.86 8.74
N LYS A 71 -3.31 -4.68 9.95
CA LYS A 71 -4.68 -5.12 10.28
C LYS A 71 -5.74 -4.43 9.42
N ALA A 72 -5.61 -3.13 9.15
CA ALA A 72 -6.55 -2.38 8.31
C ALA A 72 -6.53 -2.86 6.84
N VAL A 73 -5.34 -3.15 6.31
CA VAL A 73 -5.17 -3.72 4.97
C VAL A 73 -5.70 -5.17 4.93
N HIS A 74 -5.41 -5.99 5.95
CA HIS A 74 -5.80 -7.40 6.01
C HIS A 74 -7.32 -7.60 6.18
N GLN A 75 -8.01 -6.75 6.94
CA GLN A 75 -9.46 -6.85 7.14
C GLN A 75 -10.27 -6.58 5.86
N LYS A 76 -9.75 -5.77 4.92
CA LYS A 76 -10.39 -5.53 3.62
C LYS A 76 -10.15 -6.63 2.59
N SER A 77 -9.02 -7.33 2.68
CA SER A 77 -8.71 -8.46 1.78
C SER A 77 -9.54 -9.73 2.08
N ARG A 78 -10.21 -9.82 3.23
CA ARG A 78 -10.97 -11.01 3.65
C ARG A 78 -12.32 -11.22 2.95
N ASN A 79 -12.62 -10.47 1.87
CA ASN A 79 -13.79 -10.71 1.02
C ASN A 79 -13.46 -11.35 -0.35
N LYS A 80 -12.27 -11.92 -0.53
CA LYS A 80 -11.99 -12.87 -1.64
C LYS A 80 -11.84 -14.30 -1.10
N LYS A 81 -13.02 -14.92 -0.90
CA LYS A 81 -13.32 -16.37 -1.04
C LYS A 81 -12.52 -16.93 -2.25
N TYR A 82 -11.86 -18.10 -2.29
CA TYR A 82 -12.01 -19.43 -1.68
C TYR A 82 -10.66 -20.17 -1.73
N TRP A 83 -10.41 -21.11 -0.79
CA TRP A 83 -9.68 -22.35 -1.11
C TRP A 83 -10.22 -23.47 -0.19
N HIS A 84 -11.05 -24.34 -0.76
CA HIS A 84 -11.21 -25.71 -0.24
C HIS A 84 -10.17 -26.55 -1.00
N SER A 85 -9.39 -27.33 -0.27
CA SER A 85 -8.62 -28.43 -0.84
C SER A 85 -9.15 -29.74 -0.26
N PRO A 86 -9.00 -30.84 -1.02
CA PRO A 86 -9.84 -32.03 -0.98
C PRO A 86 -9.77 -32.83 0.33
#